data_AF-A0A3M1JA89-F1
#
_entry.id   AF-A0A3M1JA89-F1
#
_cell.length_a   1.000
_cell.length_b   1.000
_cell.length_c   1.000
_cell.angle_alpha   90.00
_cell.angle_beta   90.00
_cell.angle_gamma   90.00
#
_symmetry.space_group_name_H-M   'P 1'
#
loop_
_entity.id
_entity.type
_entity.pdbx_description
1 polymer ?
#
loop_
_entity_poly.entity_id
_entity_poly.type
_entity_poly.pdbx_seq_one_letter_code
_entity_poly.pdbx_strand_id
1 'polypeptide(L)'
;MPYTAEHKEQTRRRIISSARRLFNRHGFTGVSIDQIMAGAGLTRGGFYNHFRTKDELYAEAVGQVLSCDMSQDWEGYDLDPAAPPALLARQVIAAYVSDRHFSDVEASCPLMAVPSDVARGGTLVKEAYGKVLEAMVGL
;
A
#
# COMPACT_ATOMS: atom_id res chain seq x y z
N MET A 1 5.75 12.76 28.90
CA MET A 1 6.06 13.66 27.77
C MET A 1 5.08 13.37 26.65
N PRO A 2 4.40 14.37 26.06
CA PRO A 2 3.64 14.15 24.83
C PRO A 2 4.60 13.75 23.71
N TYR A 3 4.23 12.74 22.92
CA TYR A 3 5.01 12.34 21.75
C TYR A 3 5.10 13.49 20.74
N THR A 4 6.24 13.60 20.06
CA THR A 4 6.42 14.60 19.00
C THR A 4 5.54 14.27 17.80
N ALA A 5 5.21 15.27 16.98
CA ALA A 5 4.47 15.06 15.73
C ALA A 5 5.19 14.06 14.81
N GLU A 6 6.52 14.11 14.80
CA GLU A 6 7.39 13.17 14.09
C GLU A 6 7.22 11.73 14.58
N HIS A 7 7.19 11.50 15.89
CA HIS A 7 6.97 10.16 16.44
C HIS A 7 5.58 9.60 16.07
N LYS A 8 4.55 10.47 16.09
CA LYS A 8 3.20 10.09 15.67
C LYS A 8 3.17 9.68 14.19
N GLU A 9 3.86 10.42 13.33
CA GLU A 9 3.94 10.12 11.90
C GLU A 9 4.73 8.84 11.63
N GLN A 10 5.86 8.62 12.29
CA GLN A 10 6.63 7.39 12.16
C GLN A 10 5.82 6.15 12.60
N THR A 11 5.07 6.27 13.69
CA THR A 11 4.16 5.22 14.17
C THR A 11 3.06 4.94 13.15
N ARG A 12 2.46 5.99 12.59
CA ARG A 12 1.45 5.86 11.54
C ARG A 12 1.99 5.11 10.32
N ARG A 13 3.18 5.44 9.84
CA ARG A 13 3.84 4.76 8.71
C ARG A 13 4.08 3.27 8.98
N ARG A 14 4.48 2.91 10.21
CA ARG A 14 4.63 1.49 10.61
C ARG A 14 3.31 0.73 10.56
N ILE A 15 2.22 1.36 11.01
CA ILE A 15 0.88 0.76 10.94
C ILE A 15 0.48 0.53 9.47
N ILE A 16 0.65 1.54 8.61
CA ILE A 16 0.33 1.44 7.17
C ILE A 16 1.17 0.33 6.50
N SER A 17 2.48 0.30 6.75
CA SER A 17 3.38 -0.72 6.20
C SER A 17 2.97 -2.15 6.62
N SER A 18 2.65 -2.35 7.90
CA SER A 18 2.14 -3.62 8.42
C SER A 18 0.82 -4.01 7.74
N ALA A 19 -0.10 -3.05 7.60
CA ALA A 19 -1.39 -3.26 6.98
C ALA A 19 -1.25 -3.65 5.51
N ARG A 20 -0.41 -2.94 4.74
CA ARG A 20 -0.15 -3.22 3.32
C ARG A 20 0.27 -4.66 3.09
N ARG A 21 1.28 -5.13 3.85
CA ARG A 21 1.78 -6.51 3.76
C ARG A 21 0.68 -7.54 4.05
N LEU A 22 -0.07 -7.34 5.12
CA LEU A 22 -1.13 -8.27 5.52
C LEU A 22 -2.31 -8.26 4.54
N PHE A 23 -2.74 -7.09 4.07
CA PHE A 23 -3.82 -6.97 3.10
C PHE A 23 -3.44 -7.60 1.76
N ASN A 24 -2.19 -7.42 1.31
CA ASN A 24 -1.73 -8.08 0.09
C ASN A 24 -1.80 -9.61 0.20
N ARG A 25 -1.43 -10.17 1.36
CA ARG A 25 -1.36 -11.62 1.54
C ARG A 25 -2.68 -12.28 1.87
N HIS A 26 -3.52 -11.62 2.66
CA HIS A 26 -4.70 -12.23 3.27
C HIS A 26 -6.02 -11.53 2.87
N GLY A 27 -5.93 -10.48 2.05
CA GLY A 27 -7.05 -9.63 1.70
C GLY A 27 -7.54 -8.77 2.86
N PHE A 28 -8.46 -7.85 2.58
CA PHE A 28 -9.03 -6.94 3.57
C PHE A 28 -9.79 -7.69 4.67
N THR A 29 -10.65 -8.65 4.30
CA THR A 29 -11.50 -9.38 5.25
C THR A 29 -10.70 -10.37 6.10
N GLY A 30 -9.63 -10.95 5.56
CA GLY A 30 -8.79 -11.93 6.27
C GLY A 30 -7.87 -11.33 7.34
N VAL A 31 -7.83 -10.00 7.49
CA VAL A 31 -6.92 -9.30 8.40
C VAL A 31 -7.67 -8.59 9.52
N SER A 32 -7.21 -8.78 10.75
CA SER A 32 -7.71 -8.08 11.93
C SER A 32 -6.85 -6.87 12.30
N ILE A 33 -7.43 -5.91 13.02
CA ILE A 33 -6.67 -4.78 13.59
C ILE A 33 -5.57 -5.29 14.53
N ASP A 34 -5.80 -6.38 15.26
CA ASP A 34 -4.81 -6.93 16.19
C ASP A 34 -3.58 -7.47 15.46
N GLN A 35 -3.76 -8.16 14.33
CA GLN A 35 -2.66 -8.65 13.49
C GLN A 35 -1.85 -7.47 12.93
N ILE A 36 -2.52 -6.43 12.45
CA ILE A 36 -1.87 -5.23 11.92
C ILE A 36 -1.03 -4.55 13.00
N MET A 37 -1.63 -4.32 14.17
CA MET A 37 -0.96 -3.63 15.27
C MET A 37 0.20 -4.45 15.82
N ALA A 38 0.03 -5.77 15.93
CA ALA A 38 1.11 -6.68 16.31
C ALA A 38 2.28 -6.64 15.30
N GLY A 39 1.99 -6.68 13.99
CA GLY A 39 3.00 -6.53 12.94
C GLY A 39 3.69 -5.16 12.96
N ALA A 40 3.00 -4.13 13.45
CA ALA A 40 3.57 -2.80 13.68
C ALA A 40 4.31 -2.70 15.03
N GLY A 41 4.32 -3.72 15.89
CA GLY A 41 4.92 -3.70 17.23
C GLY A 41 4.17 -2.82 18.23
N LEU A 42 2.85 -2.76 18.11
CA LEU A 42 1.95 -1.88 18.87
C LEU A 42 0.75 -2.68 19.42
N THR A 43 0.06 -2.13 20.42
CA THR A 43 -1.17 -2.72 20.93
C THR A 43 -2.40 -2.23 20.15
N ARG A 44 -3.49 -3.00 20.18
CA ARG A 44 -4.76 -2.62 19.54
C ARG A 44 -5.24 -1.23 19.94
N GLY A 45 -5.12 -0.88 21.22
CA GLY A 45 -5.57 0.42 21.74
C GLY A 45 -4.90 1.61 21.04
N GLY A 46 -3.66 1.45 20.59
CA GLY A 46 -2.94 2.48 19.84
C GLY A 46 -3.53 2.78 18.46
N PHE A 47 -4.31 1.86 17.88
CA PHE A 47 -4.89 2.01 16.53
C PHE A 47 -5.75 3.26 16.45
N TYR A 48 -6.62 3.44 17.44
CA TYR A 48 -7.60 4.52 17.48
C TYR A 48 -7.00 5.91 17.71
N ASN A 49 -5.69 6.00 17.99
CA ASN A 49 -4.95 7.27 18.00
C ASN A 49 -4.55 7.75 16.59
N HIS A 50 -4.61 6.85 15.59
CA HIS A 50 -4.18 7.08 14.22
C HIS A 50 -5.31 6.89 13.20
N PHE A 51 -6.19 5.90 13.39
CA PHE A 51 -7.23 5.54 12.43
C PHE A 51 -8.55 5.29 13.17
N ARG A 52 -9.67 5.72 12.61
CA ARG A 52 -11.01 5.52 13.18
C ARG A 52 -11.54 4.14 12.83
N THR A 53 -11.26 3.64 11.63
CA THR A 53 -11.76 2.37 11.11
C THR A 53 -10.69 1.61 10.32
N LYS A 54 -10.90 0.30 10.14
CA LYS A 54 -10.02 -0.52 9.27
C LYS A 54 -10.13 -0.09 7.80
N ASP A 55 -11.29 0.40 7.36
CA ASP A 55 -11.48 0.95 6.01
C ASP A 55 -10.64 2.20 5.76
N GLU A 56 -10.53 3.09 6.75
CA GLU A 56 -9.67 4.28 6.65
C GLU A 56 -8.20 3.89 6.47
N LEU A 57 -7.72 2.97 7.30
CA LEU A 57 -6.37 2.41 7.16
C LEU A 57 -6.17 1.73 5.80
N TYR A 58 -7.17 0.99 5.32
CA TYR A 58 -7.06 0.28 4.05
C TYR A 58 -7.03 1.23 2.86
N ALA A 59 -7.86 2.28 2.86
CA ALA A 59 -7.81 3.34 1.86
C ALA A 59 -6.44 4.03 1.83
N GLU A 60 -5.83 4.29 2.98
CA GLU A 60 -4.48 4.84 3.05
C GLU A 60 -3.39 3.87 2.61
N ALA A 61 -3.51 2.58 2.96
CA ALA A 61 -2.57 1.56 2.49
C ALA A 61 -2.60 1.40 0.97
N VAL A 62 -3.78 1.51 0.34
CA VAL A 62 -3.94 1.57 -1.11
C VAL A 62 -3.35 2.86 -1.68
N GLY A 63 -3.69 4.01 -1.08
CA GLY A 63 -3.22 5.32 -1.53
C GLY A 63 -1.72 5.53 -1.39
N GLN A 64 -1.03 4.76 -0.53
CA GLN A 64 0.41 4.83 -0.32
C GLN A 64 1.21 4.63 -1.62
N VAL A 65 0.64 3.97 -2.64
CA VAL A 65 1.26 3.84 -3.97
C VAL A 65 1.61 5.20 -4.58
N LEU A 66 0.80 6.23 -4.33
CA LEU A 66 1.08 7.60 -4.79
C LEU A 66 2.28 8.24 -4.10
N SER A 67 2.69 7.69 -2.97
CA SER A 67 3.85 8.12 -2.18
C SER A 67 5.00 7.11 -2.24
N CYS A 68 4.89 6.06 -3.07
CA CYS A 68 5.98 5.12 -3.29
C CYS A 68 7.14 5.83 -3.99
N ASP A 69 8.33 5.67 -3.44
CA ASP A 69 9.55 6.06 -4.13
C ASP A 69 9.89 4.91 -5.07
N MET A 70 9.54 5.07 -6.35
CA MET A 70 9.82 4.06 -7.38
C MET A 70 11.29 3.67 -7.43
N SER A 71 12.22 4.55 -7.07
CA SER A 71 13.65 4.24 -7.07
C SER A 71 14.06 3.28 -5.94
N GLN A 72 13.37 3.31 -4.80
CA GLN A 72 13.66 2.46 -3.64
C GLN A 72 12.78 1.21 -3.63
N ASP A 73 11.47 1.36 -3.86
CA ASP A 73 10.52 0.24 -3.81
C ASP A 73 10.71 -0.74 -4.98
N TRP A 74 11.33 -0.29 -6.07
CA TRP A 74 11.61 -1.09 -7.26
C TRP A 74 13.11 -1.26 -7.52
N GLU A 75 13.94 -1.21 -6.46
CA GLU A 75 15.35 -1.51 -6.56
C GLU A 75 15.57 -2.92 -7.17
N GLY A 76 16.33 -2.96 -8.28
CA GLY A 76 16.61 -4.19 -9.02
C GLY A 76 15.66 -4.48 -10.19
N TYR A 77 14.68 -3.61 -10.46
CA TYR A 77 13.95 -3.60 -11.73
C TYR A 77 14.58 -2.62 -12.73
N ASP A 78 14.53 -2.96 -14.01
CA ASP A 78 14.99 -2.09 -15.10
C ASP A 78 13.94 -1.02 -15.41
N LEU A 79 13.79 -0.06 -14.50
CA LEU A 79 12.90 1.08 -14.64
C LEU A 79 13.74 2.34 -14.89
N ASP A 80 13.47 3.01 -16.00
CA ASP A 80 14.05 4.32 -16.29
C ASP A 80 12.94 5.39 -16.21
N PRO A 81 12.86 6.17 -15.11
CA PRO A 81 11.88 7.25 -14.98
C PRO A 81 12.02 8.33 -16.06
N ALA A 82 13.16 8.42 -16.75
CA ALA A 82 13.39 9.36 -17.84
C ALA A 82 13.06 8.77 -19.22
N ALA A 83 12.68 7.49 -19.30
CA ALA A 83 12.29 6.84 -20.55
C ALA A 83 11.02 7.45 -21.14
N PRO A 84 10.82 7.36 -22.48
CA PRO A 84 9.55 7.71 -23.10
C PRO A 84 8.37 6.95 -22.45
N PRO A 85 7.17 7.55 -22.32
CA PRO A 85 6.06 6.96 -21.57
C PRO A 85 5.71 5.52 -21.97
N ALA A 86 5.75 5.20 -23.27
CA ALA A 86 5.48 3.85 -23.76
C ALA A 86 6.55 2.83 -23.34
N LEU A 87 7.82 3.23 -23.24
CA LEU A 87 8.90 2.37 -22.76
C LEU A 87 8.81 2.19 -21.25
N LEU A 88 8.60 3.27 -20.49
CA LEU A 88 8.39 3.20 -19.05
C LEU A 88 7.21 2.29 -18.71
N ALA A 89 6.08 2.42 -19.42
CA ALA A 89 4.93 1.54 -19.23
C ALA A 89 5.28 0.06 -19.47
N ARG A 90 6.08 -0.25 -20.50
CA ARG A 90 6.55 -1.63 -20.75
C ARG A 90 7.47 -2.14 -19.67
N GLN A 91 8.38 -1.31 -19.16
CA GLN A 91 9.28 -1.67 -18.06
C GLN A 91 8.49 -1.94 -16.77
N VAL A 92 7.52 -1.08 -16.46
CA VAL A 92 6.58 -1.28 -15.34
C VAL A 92 5.84 -2.60 -15.49
N ILE A 93 5.22 -2.86 -16.66
CA ILE A 93 4.52 -4.13 -16.93
C ILE A 93 5.48 -5.33 -16.76
N ALA A 94 6.68 -5.26 -17.32
CA ALA A 94 7.68 -6.33 -17.21
C ALA A 94 8.07 -6.61 -15.75
N ALA A 95 8.22 -5.57 -14.95
CA ALA A 95 8.51 -5.68 -13.53
C ALA A 95 7.33 -6.33 -12.77
N TYR A 96 6.08 -5.93 -13.06
CA TYR A 96 4.87 -6.51 -12.48
C TYR A 96 4.71 -8.01 -12.75
N VAL A 97 5.06 -8.47 -13.96
CA VAL A 97 4.92 -9.88 -14.36
C VAL A 97 6.17 -10.72 -14.12
N SER A 98 7.19 -10.15 -13.45
CA SER A 98 8.41 -10.88 -13.12
C SER A 98 8.21 -11.88 -11.98
N ASP A 99 9.03 -12.93 -11.95
CA ASP A 99 9.03 -13.93 -10.87
C ASP A 99 9.30 -13.28 -9.50
N ARG A 100 10.13 -12.23 -9.47
CA ARG A 100 10.44 -11.49 -8.25
C ARG A 100 9.18 -10.83 -7.67
N HIS A 101 8.44 -10.10 -8.49
CA HIS A 101 7.23 -9.41 -8.03
C HIS A 101 6.10 -10.40 -7.71
N PHE A 102 6.02 -11.49 -8.47
CA PHE A 102 5.01 -12.53 -8.27
C PHE A 102 5.25 -13.36 -6.99
N SER A 103 6.50 -13.66 -6.65
CA SER A 103 6.83 -14.50 -5.49
C SER A 103 6.77 -13.77 -4.15
N ASP A 104 7.00 -12.46 -4.12
CA ASP A 104 6.87 -11.65 -2.90
C ASP A 104 5.50 -10.96 -2.81
N VAL A 105 4.47 -11.75 -2.48
CA VAL A 105 3.09 -11.25 -2.35
C VAL A 105 2.97 -10.10 -1.36
N GLU A 106 3.73 -10.12 -0.25
CA GLU A 106 3.63 -9.09 0.78
C GLU A 106 4.22 -7.75 0.32
N ALA A 107 5.33 -7.77 -0.43
CA ALA A 107 5.93 -6.57 -0.99
C ALA A 107 5.35 -6.16 -2.36
N SER A 108 4.52 -7.00 -2.97
CA SER A 108 3.89 -6.70 -4.26
C SER A 108 3.04 -5.42 -4.20
N CYS A 109 2.84 -4.79 -5.35
CA CYS A 109 2.03 -3.59 -5.42
C CYS A 109 0.57 -3.92 -5.04
N PRO A 110 -0.07 -3.14 -4.14
CA PRO A 110 -1.44 -3.39 -3.72
C PRO A 110 -2.45 -3.33 -4.87
N LEU A 111 -2.15 -2.62 -5.97
CA LEU A 111 -3.00 -2.62 -7.16
C LEU A 111 -3.11 -3.97 -7.87
N MET A 112 -2.19 -4.90 -7.63
CA MET A 112 -2.32 -6.27 -8.11
C MET A 112 -3.02 -7.16 -7.10
N ALA A 113 -2.68 -7.02 -5.82
CA ALA A 113 -3.14 -7.92 -4.77
C ALA A 113 -4.59 -7.68 -4.36
N VAL A 114 -5.06 -6.43 -4.40
CA VAL A 114 -6.33 -6.03 -3.78
C VAL A 114 -7.52 -5.61 -4.67
N PRO A 115 -7.50 -5.62 -6.03
CA PRO A 115 -8.64 -5.15 -6.84
C PRO A 115 -9.98 -5.82 -6.50
N SER A 116 -9.95 -7.14 -6.28
CA SER A 116 -11.16 -7.91 -5.94
C SER A 116 -11.75 -7.52 -4.60
N ASP A 117 -10.90 -7.12 -3.65
CA ASP A 117 -11.33 -6.67 -2.33
C ASP A 117 -11.85 -5.24 -2.38
N VAL A 118 -11.18 -4.37 -3.14
CA VAL A 118 -11.65 -3.00 -3.41
C VAL A 118 -13.03 -3.01 -4.07
N ALA A 119 -13.27 -3.91 -5.03
CA ALA A 119 -14.58 -4.04 -5.69
C ALA A 119 -15.71 -4.37 -4.70
N ARG A 120 -15.42 -5.16 -3.66
CA ARG A 120 -16.35 -5.53 -2.58
C ARG A 120 -16.37 -4.52 -1.42
N GLY A 121 -15.41 -3.61 -1.36
CA GLY A 121 -15.26 -2.62 -0.31
C GLY A 121 -16.22 -1.43 -0.41
N GLY A 122 -16.15 -0.57 0.61
CA GLY A 122 -16.90 0.68 0.67
C GLY A 122 -16.38 1.78 -0.26
N THR A 123 -17.15 2.86 -0.40
CA THR A 123 -16.84 3.99 -1.30
C THR A 123 -15.46 4.59 -1.07
N LEU A 124 -15.06 4.78 0.20
CA LEU A 124 -13.76 5.36 0.56
C LEU A 124 -12.58 4.63 -0.09
N VAL A 125 -12.63 3.30 -0.07
CA VAL A 125 -11.56 2.45 -0.62
C VAL A 125 -11.57 2.52 -2.15
N LYS A 126 -12.75 2.50 -2.75
CA LYS A 126 -12.92 2.62 -4.21
C LYS A 126 -12.39 3.95 -4.74
N GLU A 127 -12.68 5.04 -4.02
CA GLU A 127 -12.15 6.38 -4.35
C GLU A 127 -10.63 6.45 -4.20
N ALA A 128 -10.07 5.90 -3.11
CA ALA A 128 -8.63 5.85 -2.91
C ALA A 128 -7.94 5.06 -4.04
N TYR A 129 -8.47 3.90 -4.39
CA TYR A 129 -7.97 3.07 -5.48
C TYR A 129 -8.09 3.75 -6.85
N GLY A 130 -9.23 4.41 -7.13
CA GLY A 130 -9.46 5.17 -8.36
C GLY A 130 -8.42 6.27 -8.55
N LYS A 131 -8.14 7.05 -7.49
CA LYS A 131 -7.10 8.09 -7.51
C LYS A 131 -5.72 7.56 -7.87
N VAL A 132 -5.38 6.36 -7.38
CA VAL A 132 -4.11 5.72 -7.75
C VAL A 132 -4.07 5.38 -9.23
N LEU A 133 -5.14 4.78 -9.75
CA LEU A 133 -5.22 4.44 -11.18
C LEU A 133 -5.16 5.68 -12.06
N GLU A 134 -5.95 6.72 -11.76
CA GLU A 134 -5.96 8.01 -12.46
C GLU A 134 -4.55 8.59 -12.54
N ALA A 135 -3.85 8.67 -11.40
CA ALA A 135 -2.47 9.15 -11.35
C ALA A 135 -1.50 8.31 -12.18
N MET A 136 -1.67 6.98 -12.22
CA MET A 136 -0.79 6.09 -13.01
C MET A 136 -0.97 6.25 -14.53
N VAL A 137 -2.18 6.56 -14.98
CA VAL A 137 -2.47 6.76 -16.42
C VAL A 137 -2.41 8.22 -16.84
N GLY A 138 -2.13 9.14 -15.91
CA GLY A 138 -2.05 10.57 -16.16
C GLY A 138 -3.41 11.23 -16.43
N LEU A 139 -4.48 10.71 -15.81
CA LEU A 139 -5.84 11.26 -15.85
C LEU A 139 -6.15 12.10 -14.59
#